data_AF-A0A371HN78-F1
#
_entry.id   AF-A0A371HN78-F1
#
_cell.length_a   1.000
_cell.length_b   1.000
_cell.length_c   1.000
_cell.angle_alpha   90.00
_cell.angle_beta   90.00
_cell.angle_gamma   90.00
#
_symmetry.space_group_name_H-M   'P 1'
#
loop_
_entity.id
_entity.type
_entity.pdbx_description
1 polymer ?
#
loop_
_entity_poly.entity_id
_entity_poly.type
_entity_poly.pdbx_seq_one_letter_code
_entity_poly.pdbx_strand_id
1 'polypeptide(L)'
;MEESSKAVSLTVEQAEPEAKPPHEAMFMVLAYLPVYEVVVMSQVCTSLRDAVNNDILPWLNVIVEGTLSWRLNDEILMKITSKANSRLKTLALINCMHVTDQGLQRVVEQNPLINKLHIPGCTGITPEGVLRAVKTLGQRSNCLKSLSINGIYNIQKEHLDMLIMNLRKNLPLPLEEQQKQQSVYYHERGSLSVFKREESQRLIDLEICPKCFEVRMVYDCPKGHCMRREWPLAPCRGCIFCIPRCENCGGCIESGQVEDGACEDIFCLECWLQLPKCSFCNKPYCKRHVNWWCTSSDSSSICKVCDENSHGYTYTDFL
;
A
#
# COMPACT_ATOMS: atom_id res chain seq x y z
N MET A 1 -1.23 2.68 -86.92
CA MET A 1 -0.07 2.70 -86.01
C MET A 1 -0.46 3.57 -84.84
N GLU A 2 -0.66 2.97 -83.67
CA GLU A 2 -0.23 3.47 -82.36
C GLU A 2 -0.82 2.53 -81.30
N GLU A 3 0.04 1.63 -80.82
CA GLU A 3 -0.18 0.86 -79.60
C GLU A 3 -0.12 1.82 -78.41
N SER A 4 -1.15 1.83 -77.56
CA SER A 4 -1.06 2.45 -76.25
C SER A 4 -1.05 1.38 -75.18
N SER A 5 0.17 0.98 -74.81
CA SER A 5 0.46 0.24 -73.58
C SER A 5 0.26 1.18 -72.39
N LYS A 6 -0.70 0.88 -71.51
CA LYS A 6 -0.74 1.44 -70.16
C LYS A 6 -0.66 0.31 -69.14
N ALA A 7 0.47 0.32 -68.43
CA ALA A 7 0.85 -0.61 -67.39
C ALA A 7 -0.18 -0.64 -66.25
N VAL A 8 -0.59 -1.85 -65.87
CA VAL A 8 -1.33 -2.11 -64.64
C VAL A 8 -0.31 -2.09 -63.50
N SER A 9 -0.31 -1.03 -62.68
CA SER A 9 0.45 -1.02 -61.43
C SER A 9 -0.28 -1.88 -60.39
N LEU A 10 0.17 -3.11 -60.21
CA LEU A 10 -0.19 -3.94 -59.06
C LEU A 10 0.52 -3.36 -57.83
N THR A 11 -0.17 -2.51 -57.07
CA THR A 11 0.22 -2.21 -55.69
C THR A 11 -0.05 -3.44 -54.86
N VAL A 12 1.00 -4.21 -54.58
CA VAL A 12 1.00 -5.23 -53.52
C VAL A 12 0.87 -4.47 -52.21
N GLU A 13 -0.30 -4.54 -51.56
CA GLU A 13 -0.46 -4.18 -50.16
C GLU A 13 0.44 -5.12 -49.35
N GLN A 14 1.63 -4.66 -49.00
CA GLN A 14 2.45 -5.32 -48.00
C GLN A 14 1.75 -5.13 -46.66
N ALA A 15 1.02 -6.15 -46.21
CA ALA A 15 0.54 -6.23 -44.84
C ALA A 15 1.76 -6.10 -43.91
N GLU A 16 1.74 -5.10 -43.03
CA GLU A 16 2.72 -5.00 -41.96
C GLU A 16 2.75 -6.33 -41.19
N PRO A 17 3.93 -6.84 -40.79
CA PRO A 17 3.99 -8.07 -40.02
C PRO A 17 3.30 -7.85 -38.68
N GLU A 18 2.09 -8.38 -38.53
CA GLU A 18 1.37 -8.36 -37.26
C GLU A 18 2.31 -8.89 -36.16
N ALA A 19 2.57 -8.04 -35.17
CA ALA A 19 3.43 -8.40 -34.05
C ALA A 19 2.81 -9.61 -33.36
N LYS A 20 3.49 -10.76 -33.45
CA LYS A 20 3.00 -12.00 -32.83
C LYS A 20 2.78 -11.76 -31.33
N PRO A 21 1.67 -12.26 -30.75
CA PRO A 21 1.42 -12.13 -29.33
C PRO A 21 2.56 -12.79 -28.53
N PRO A 22 2.81 -12.31 -27.29
CA PRO A 22 3.80 -12.96 -26.45
C PRO A 22 3.34 -14.36 -26.08
N HIS A 23 4.26 -15.22 -25.68
CA HIS A 23 3.94 -16.56 -25.18
C HIS A 23 2.92 -16.49 -24.02
N GLU A 24 1.98 -17.42 -23.95
CA GLU A 24 0.87 -17.42 -22.97
C GLU A 24 1.33 -17.27 -21.51
N ALA A 25 2.47 -17.89 -21.17
CA ALA A 25 3.12 -17.75 -19.87
C ALA A 25 3.36 -16.29 -19.46
N MET A 26 3.55 -15.37 -20.42
CA MET A 26 3.73 -13.94 -20.14
C MET A 26 2.48 -13.31 -19.51
N PHE A 27 1.27 -13.69 -19.95
CA PHE A 27 0.02 -13.18 -19.37
C PHE A 27 -0.12 -13.60 -17.91
N MET A 28 0.33 -14.82 -17.59
CA MET A 28 0.39 -15.29 -16.20
C MET A 28 1.38 -14.44 -15.39
N VAL A 29 2.57 -14.17 -15.92
CA VAL A 29 3.57 -13.33 -15.22
C VAL A 29 3.04 -11.91 -15.00
N LEU A 30 2.49 -11.27 -16.03
CA LEU A 30 1.95 -9.91 -15.97
C LEU A 30 0.88 -9.76 -14.88
N ALA A 31 0.07 -10.79 -14.64
CA ALA A 31 -0.97 -10.78 -13.60
C ALA A 31 -0.42 -10.72 -12.16
N TYR A 32 0.86 -11.07 -11.94
CA TYR A 32 1.52 -11.01 -10.63
C TYR A 32 2.46 -9.82 -10.48
N LEU A 33 2.69 -9.04 -11.54
CA LEU A 33 3.54 -7.87 -11.48
C LEU A 33 2.79 -6.70 -10.81
N PRO A 34 3.48 -5.88 -10.00
CA PRO A 34 2.89 -4.63 -9.53
C PRO A 34 2.65 -3.65 -10.70
N VAL A 35 1.81 -2.65 -10.45
CA VAL A 35 1.33 -1.72 -11.48
C VAL A 35 2.48 -1.01 -12.20
N TYR A 36 3.55 -0.68 -11.48
CA TYR A 36 4.73 -0.05 -12.08
C TYR A 36 5.36 -0.93 -13.16
N GLU A 37 5.64 -2.18 -12.80
CA GLU A 37 6.28 -3.17 -13.66
C GLU A 37 5.38 -3.50 -14.86
N VAL A 38 4.05 -3.62 -14.67
CA VAL A 38 3.10 -3.81 -15.78
C VAL A 38 3.16 -2.65 -16.78
N VAL A 39 3.18 -1.41 -16.28
CA VAL A 39 3.29 -0.22 -17.15
C VAL A 39 4.65 -0.15 -17.85
N VAL A 40 5.74 -0.54 -17.17
CA VAL A 40 7.07 -0.61 -17.79
C VAL A 40 7.12 -1.68 -18.89
N MET A 41 6.52 -2.85 -18.67
CA MET A 41 6.43 -3.92 -19.68
C MET A 41 5.72 -3.45 -20.95
N SER A 42 4.71 -2.57 -20.82
CA SER A 42 4.02 -1.99 -21.99
C SER A 42 4.88 -1.03 -22.82
N GLN A 43 6.07 -0.66 -22.36
CA GLN A 43 7.00 0.21 -23.08
C GLN A 43 8.12 -0.57 -23.80
N VAL A 44 8.20 -1.89 -23.61
CA VAL A 44 9.27 -2.72 -24.17
C VAL A 44 9.08 -2.99 -25.66
N CYS A 45 7.88 -3.41 -26.07
CA CYS A 45 7.53 -3.67 -27.47
C CYS A 45 6.02 -3.58 -27.72
N THR A 46 5.61 -3.53 -28.99
CA THR A 46 4.19 -3.53 -29.41
C THR A 46 3.43 -4.72 -28.87
N SER A 47 3.98 -5.93 -29.01
CA SER A 47 3.38 -7.18 -28.54
C SER A 47 3.06 -7.18 -27.03
N LEU A 48 4.00 -6.72 -26.19
CA LEU A 48 3.78 -6.60 -24.74
C LEU A 48 2.80 -5.47 -24.39
N ARG A 49 2.88 -4.34 -25.10
CA ARG A 49 1.93 -3.24 -24.95
C ARG A 49 0.50 -3.70 -25.21
N ASP A 50 0.30 -4.46 -26.28
CA ASP A 50 -1.01 -4.96 -26.67
C ASP A 50 -1.49 -6.03 -25.68
N ALA A 51 -0.61 -6.92 -25.24
CA ALA A 51 -0.93 -7.89 -24.17
C ALA A 51 -1.39 -7.19 -22.88
N VAL A 52 -0.67 -6.16 -22.43
CA VAL A 52 -1.00 -5.39 -21.22
C VAL A 52 -2.30 -4.58 -21.38
N ASN A 53 -2.60 -4.09 -22.57
CA ASN A 53 -3.80 -3.27 -22.81
C ASN A 53 -5.06 -4.10 -23.05
N ASN A 54 -4.92 -5.29 -23.64
CA ASN A 54 -6.06 -6.15 -24.00
C ASN A 54 -6.36 -7.21 -22.93
N ASP A 55 -5.41 -7.51 -22.04
CA ASP A 55 -5.65 -8.37 -20.88
C ASP A 55 -6.10 -7.57 -19.66
N ILE A 56 -7.16 -8.06 -19.03
CA ILE A 56 -7.77 -7.50 -17.83
C ILE A 56 -7.15 -8.02 -16.53
N LEU A 57 -6.51 -9.21 -16.57
CA LEU A 57 -6.02 -9.89 -15.38
C LEU A 57 -5.03 -9.04 -14.55
N PRO A 58 -4.05 -8.34 -15.16
CA PRO A 58 -3.13 -7.47 -14.42
C PRO A 58 -3.82 -6.31 -13.70
N TRP A 59 -5.02 -5.95 -14.14
CA TRP A 59 -5.75 -4.78 -13.65
C TRP A 59 -6.85 -5.13 -12.64
N LEU A 60 -7.04 -6.41 -12.29
CA LEU A 60 -8.03 -6.80 -11.27
C LEU A 60 -7.63 -6.36 -9.85
N ASN A 61 -6.33 -6.17 -9.60
CA ASN A 61 -5.78 -5.74 -8.32
C ASN A 61 -4.78 -4.60 -8.55
N VAL A 62 -5.24 -3.36 -8.44
CA VAL A 62 -4.40 -2.18 -8.63
C VAL A 62 -3.81 -1.79 -7.27
N ILE A 63 -2.50 -1.96 -7.14
CA ILE A 63 -1.73 -1.55 -5.95
C ILE A 63 -0.72 -0.48 -6.40
N VAL A 64 -0.84 0.71 -5.82
CA VAL A 64 0.06 1.84 -6.05
C VAL A 64 0.72 2.25 -4.75
N GLU A 65 2.04 2.24 -4.74
CA GLU A 65 2.87 2.61 -3.59
C GLU A 65 4.21 3.22 -4.02
N GLY A 66 5.02 3.63 -3.03
CA GLY A 66 6.38 4.10 -3.23
C GLY A 66 6.48 5.33 -4.12
N THR A 67 7.34 5.29 -5.14
CA THR A 67 7.58 6.43 -6.04
C THR A 67 6.38 6.77 -6.92
N LEU A 68 5.51 5.80 -7.21
CA LEU A 68 4.33 6.04 -8.03
C LEU A 68 3.27 6.86 -7.29
N SER A 69 3.18 6.75 -5.96
CA SER A 69 2.16 7.44 -5.16
C SER A 69 2.19 8.96 -5.33
N TRP A 70 3.40 9.53 -5.43
CA TRP A 70 3.61 10.97 -5.61
C TRP A 70 3.28 11.47 -7.02
N ARG A 71 3.23 10.57 -8.01
CA ARG A 71 2.91 10.92 -9.40
C ARG A 71 1.45 10.65 -9.76
N LEU A 72 0.73 9.94 -8.90
CA LEU A 72 -0.64 9.53 -9.18
C LEU A 72 -1.63 10.66 -8.84
N ASN A 73 -2.33 11.15 -9.85
CA ASN A 73 -3.48 12.04 -9.71
C ASN A 73 -4.77 11.34 -10.21
N ASP A 74 -5.90 12.02 -10.08
CA ASP A 74 -7.20 11.46 -10.48
C ASP A 74 -7.25 11.00 -11.94
N GLU A 75 -6.67 11.75 -12.88
CA GLU A 75 -6.71 11.39 -14.30
C GLU A 75 -5.91 10.13 -14.61
N ILE A 76 -4.70 10.02 -14.03
CA ILE A 76 -3.84 8.85 -14.19
C ILE A 76 -4.50 7.64 -13.52
N LEU A 77 -5.05 7.82 -12.32
CA LEU A 77 -5.79 6.78 -11.61
C LEU A 77 -6.93 6.24 -12.48
N MET A 78 -7.74 7.12 -13.07
CA MET A 78 -8.84 6.71 -13.95
C MET A 78 -8.34 5.93 -15.18
N LYS A 79 -7.25 6.38 -15.82
CA LYS A 79 -6.64 5.67 -16.97
C LYS A 79 -6.15 4.27 -16.61
N ILE A 80 -5.66 4.08 -15.39
CA ILE A 80 -5.21 2.76 -14.91
C ILE A 80 -6.42 1.89 -14.59
N THR A 81 -7.38 2.39 -13.81
CA THR A 81 -8.52 1.60 -13.35
C THR A 81 -9.53 1.29 -14.44
N SER A 82 -9.59 2.08 -15.52
CA SER A 82 -10.47 1.79 -16.65
C SER A 82 -10.08 0.52 -17.41
N LYS A 83 -8.79 0.14 -17.40
CA LYS A 83 -8.31 -1.11 -18.00
C LYS A 83 -8.90 -2.37 -17.34
N ALA A 84 -9.38 -2.24 -16.11
CA ALA A 84 -10.06 -3.31 -15.41
C ALA A 84 -11.49 -3.55 -15.90
N ASN A 85 -12.02 -2.76 -16.86
CA ASN A 85 -13.33 -2.93 -17.48
C ASN A 85 -14.45 -3.24 -16.47
N SER A 86 -14.57 -2.41 -15.43
CA SER A 86 -15.56 -2.55 -14.35
C SER A 86 -15.40 -3.79 -13.46
N ARG A 87 -14.31 -4.55 -13.60
CA ARG A 87 -14.01 -5.77 -12.84
C ARG A 87 -12.89 -5.63 -11.82
N LEU A 88 -12.45 -4.39 -11.52
CA LEU A 88 -11.49 -4.14 -10.45
C LEU A 88 -12.01 -4.70 -9.12
N LYS A 89 -11.22 -5.54 -8.46
CA LYS A 89 -11.57 -6.19 -7.19
C LYS A 89 -10.88 -5.53 -6.00
N THR A 90 -9.61 -5.16 -6.18
CA THR A 90 -8.79 -4.53 -5.14
C THR A 90 -8.25 -3.21 -5.66
N LEU A 91 -8.48 -2.15 -4.91
CA LEU A 91 -7.83 -0.86 -5.10
C LEU A 91 -7.03 -0.53 -3.85
N ALA A 92 -5.72 -0.40 -4.00
CA ALA A 92 -4.80 -0.02 -2.95
C ALA A 92 -3.96 1.18 -3.38
N LEU A 93 -4.15 2.31 -2.71
CA LEU A 93 -3.44 3.56 -2.94
C LEU A 93 -2.72 3.94 -1.64
N ILE A 94 -1.41 3.78 -1.59
CA ILE A 94 -0.63 4.00 -0.38
C ILE A 94 0.07 5.35 -0.49
N ASN A 95 -0.25 6.30 0.38
CA ASN A 95 0.32 7.67 0.39
C ASN A 95 0.12 8.45 -0.94
N CYS A 96 -0.98 8.20 -1.65
CA CYS A 96 -1.30 8.91 -2.90
C CYS A 96 -1.96 10.28 -2.58
N MET A 97 -1.14 11.30 -2.30
CA MET A 97 -1.59 12.61 -1.81
C MET A 97 -2.38 13.43 -2.83
N HIS A 98 -2.18 13.20 -4.13
CA HIS A 98 -2.84 13.97 -5.20
C HIS A 98 -4.13 13.31 -5.73
N VAL A 99 -4.55 12.20 -5.12
CA VAL A 99 -5.85 11.59 -5.39
C VAL A 99 -6.90 12.25 -4.49
N THR A 100 -8.01 12.65 -5.09
CA THR A 100 -9.08 13.38 -4.40
C THR A 100 -10.33 12.52 -4.20
N ASP A 101 -11.25 13.03 -3.40
CA ASP A 101 -12.63 12.52 -3.30
C ASP A 101 -13.29 12.28 -4.67
N GLN A 102 -13.08 13.18 -5.64
CA GLN A 102 -13.70 13.07 -6.97
C GLN A 102 -13.07 11.96 -7.80
N GLY A 103 -11.75 11.79 -7.70
CA GLY A 103 -11.04 10.66 -8.30
C GLY A 103 -11.52 9.34 -7.74
N LEU A 104 -11.54 9.21 -6.41
CA LEU A 104 -12.03 8.01 -5.73
C LEU A 104 -13.47 7.68 -6.14
N GLN A 105 -14.36 8.69 -6.13
CA GLN A 105 -15.77 8.52 -6.48
C GLN A 105 -15.94 8.00 -7.91
N ARG A 106 -15.23 8.58 -8.89
CA ARG A 106 -15.28 8.13 -10.29
C ARG A 106 -14.81 6.68 -10.44
N VAL A 107 -13.77 6.28 -9.72
CA VAL A 107 -13.26 4.90 -9.76
C VAL A 107 -14.31 3.91 -9.26
N VAL A 108 -14.93 4.17 -8.11
CA VAL A 108 -15.93 3.25 -7.53
C VAL A 108 -17.23 3.19 -8.34
N GLU A 109 -17.60 4.28 -9.01
CA GLU A 109 -18.75 4.31 -9.92
C GLU A 109 -18.54 3.44 -11.16
N GLN A 110 -17.31 3.45 -11.72
CA GLN A 110 -16.95 2.61 -12.86
C GLN A 110 -16.66 1.16 -12.47
N ASN A 111 -16.23 0.92 -11.24
CA ASN A 111 -15.81 -0.41 -10.76
C ASN A 111 -16.65 -0.84 -9.56
N PRO A 112 -17.89 -1.31 -9.78
CA PRO A 112 -18.75 -1.70 -8.69
C PRO A 112 -18.24 -2.91 -7.91
N LEU A 113 -17.44 -3.79 -8.55
CA LEU A 113 -16.98 -5.07 -8.00
C LEU A 113 -15.82 -4.96 -6.98
N ILE A 114 -15.40 -3.74 -6.62
CA ILE A 114 -14.37 -3.52 -5.61
C ILE A 114 -14.86 -4.08 -4.27
N ASN A 115 -14.09 -5.03 -3.73
CA ASN A 115 -14.33 -5.65 -2.43
C ASN A 115 -13.21 -5.39 -1.42
N LYS A 116 -12.07 -4.84 -1.86
CA LYS A 116 -10.96 -4.38 -1.01
C LYS A 116 -10.58 -2.96 -1.41
N LEU A 117 -10.77 -2.01 -0.49
CA LEU A 117 -10.41 -0.60 -0.69
C LEU A 117 -9.41 -0.18 0.38
N HIS A 118 -8.17 0.06 -0.01
CA HIS A 118 -7.09 0.47 0.88
C HIS A 118 -6.56 1.81 0.39
N ILE A 119 -6.73 2.87 1.17
CA ILE A 119 -6.28 4.22 0.83
C ILE A 119 -5.51 4.89 1.99
N PRO A 120 -4.60 4.18 2.68
CA PRO A 120 -3.89 4.75 3.81
C PRO A 120 -2.98 5.90 3.38
N GLY A 121 -2.96 6.98 4.16
CA GLY A 121 -2.13 8.16 3.91
C GLY A 121 -2.53 8.97 2.67
N CYS A 122 -3.68 8.69 2.04
CA CYS A 122 -4.21 9.52 0.96
C CYS A 122 -4.84 10.80 1.52
N THR A 123 -4.02 11.80 1.79
CA THR A 123 -4.42 13.05 2.48
C THR A 123 -5.33 13.96 1.65
N GLY A 124 -5.43 13.74 0.33
CA GLY A 124 -6.37 14.42 -0.55
C GLY A 124 -7.80 13.88 -0.49
N ILE A 125 -8.01 12.78 0.23
CA ILE A 125 -9.33 12.15 0.43
C ILE A 125 -9.84 12.49 1.83
N THR A 126 -11.10 12.91 1.91
CA THR A 126 -11.77 13.31 3.15
C THR A 126 -12.60 12.16 3.74
N PRO A 127 -12.94 12.20 5.05
CA PRO A 127 -13.87 11.24 5.65
C PRO A 127 -15.21 11.15 4.90
N GLU A 128 -15.72 12.29 4.41
CA GLU A 128 -16.94 12.38 3.61
C GLU A 128 -16.78 11.71 2.24
N GLY A 129 -15.62 11.87 1.60
CA GLY A 129 -15.26 11.18 0.37
C GLY A 129 -15.28 9.67 0.52
N VAL A 130 -14.65 9.14 1.59
CA VAL A 130 -14.69 7.71 1.90
C VAL A 130 -16.11 7.23 2.14
N LEU A 131 -16.91 7.96 2.93
CA LEU A 131 -18.30 7.62 3.20
C LEU A 131 -19.14 7.55 1.93
N ARG A 132 -18.98 8.51 1.00
CA ARG A 132 -19.65 8.48 -0.30
C ARG A 132 -19.23 7.25 -1.11
N ALA A 133 -17.93 6.99 -1.20
CA ALA A 133 -17.40 5.86 -1.96
C ALA A 133 -17.92 4.51 -1.42
N VAL A 134 -17.90 4.31 -0.09
CA VAL A 134 -18.41 3.08 0.55
C VAL A 134 -19.91 2.93 0.34
N LYS A 135 -20.69 4.01 0.39
CA LYS A 135 -22.13 3.99 0.09
C LYS A 135 -22.38 3.57 -1.36
N THR A 136 -21.64 4.12 -2.31
CA THR A 136 -21.75 3.77 -3.74
C THR A 136 -21.44 2.29 -3.99
N LEU A 137 -20.38 1.76 -3.37
CA LEU A 137 -20.03 0.34 -3.46
C LEU A 137 -21.11 -0.57 -2.83
N GLY A 138 -21.68 -0.15 -1.69
CA GLY A 138 -22.74 -0.89 -1.00
C GLY A 138 -24.07 -0.96 -1.77
N GLN A 139 -24.39 0.03 -2.61
CA GLN A 139 -25.65 0.03 -3.38
C GLN A 139 -25.74 -1.07 -4.44
N ARG A 140 -24.60 -1.59 -4.92
CA ARG A 140 -24.53 -2.51 -6.07
C ARG A 140 -24.28 -3.98 -5.67
N SER A 141 -24.72 -4.36 -4.47
CA SER A 141 -24.65 -5.73 -3.93
C SER A 141 -23.22 -6.28 -3.75
N ASN A 142 -22.20 -5.41 -3.71
CA ASN A 142 -20.83 -5.83 -3.42
C ASN A 142 -20.53 -5.66 -1.94
N CYS A 143 -20.16 -6.78 -1.32
CA CYS A 143 -19.71 -6.82 0.06
C CYS A 143 -18.27 -6.29 0.09
N LEU A 144 -18.07 -5.01 0.42
CA LEU A 144 -16.73 -4.53 0.76
C LEU A 144 -16.24 -5.33 1.98
N LYS A 145 -15.25 -6.19 1.74
CA LYS A 145 -14.70 -7.12 2.74
C LYS A 145 -13.64 -6.47 3.60
N SER A 146 -12.92 -5.49 3.04
CA SER A 146 -11.85 -4.79 3.74
C SER A 146 -11.76 -3.33 3.30
N LEU A 147 -11.65 -2.45 4.29
CA LEU A 147 -11.42 -1.02 4.17
C LEU A 147 -10.21 -0.64 5.01
N SER A 148 -9.20 0.00 4.41
CA SER A 148 -8.08 0.58 5.15
C SER A 148 -7.97 2.06 4.85
N ILE A 149 -8.08 2.89 5.88
CA ILE A 149 -8.15 4.35 5.77
C ILE A 149 -7.27 5.06 6.81
N ASN A 150 -6.33 4.33 7.42
CA ASN A 150 -5.36 4.94 8.33
C ASN A 150 -4.57 6.08 7.68
N GLY A 151 -4.41 7.20 8.38
CA GLY A 151 -3.68 8.36 7.88
C GLY A 151 -4.55 9.34 7.09
N ILE A 152 -5.84 9.06 6.90
CA ILE A 152 -6.81 10.11 6.55
C ILE A 152 -7.08 10.95 7.80
N TYR A 153 -6.94 12.26 7.67
CA TYR A 153 -7.11 13.19 8.78
C TYR A 153 -8.58 13.41 9.14
N ASN A 154 -8.82 13.84 10.38
CA ASN A 154 -10.14 14.28 10.87
C ASN A 154 -11.26 13.23 10.79
N ILE A 155 -10.93 11.93 10.79
CA ILE A 155 -11.93 10.88 11.00
C ILE A 155 -12.39 10.94 12.46
N GLN A 156 -13.68 11.22 12.66
CA GLN A 156 -14.34 11.26 13.97
C GLN A 156 -15.14 9.98 14.20
N LYS A 157 -15.64 9.82 15.43
CA LYS A 157 -16.43 8.64 15.83
C LYS A 157 -17.66 8.45 14.95
N GLU A 158 -18.34 9.53 14.61
CA GLU A 158 -19.55 9.53 13.79
C GLU A 158 -19.26 8.99 12.39
N HIS A 159 -18.11 9.37 11.82
CA HIS A 159 -17.63 8.84 10.53
C HIS A 159 -17.36 7.34 10.62
N LEU A 160 -16.67 6.89 11.68
CA LEU A 160 -16.37 5.48 11.91
C LEU A 160 -17.65 4.65 12.06
N ASP A 161 -18.60 5.11 12.88
CA ASP A 161 -19.87 4.43 13.11
C ASP A 161 -20.67 4.31 11.80
N MET A 162 -20.76 5.40 11.02
CA MET A 162 -21.42 5.37 9.71
C MET A 162 -20.72 4.41 8.73
N LEU A 163 -19.40 4.38 8.68
CA LEU A 163 -18.66 3.43 7.83
C LEU A 163 -18.98 1.99 8.24
N ILE A 164 -18.86 1.65 9.53
CA ILE A 164 -19.17 0.32 10.05
C ILE A 164 -20.62 -0.09 9.73
N MET A 165 -21.58 0.83 9.89
CA MET A 165 -22.97 0.57 9.54
C MET A 165 -23.15 0.27 8.05
N ASN A 166 -22.52 1.05 7.16
CA ASN A 166 -22.61 0.81 5.71
C ASN A 166 -21.92 -0.48 5.29
N LEU A 167 -20.79 -0.84 5.91
CA LEU A 167 -20.08 -2.09 5.63
C LEU A 167 -20.88 -3.32 6.09
N ARG A 168 -21.48 -3.26 7.29
CA ARG A 168 -22.27 -4.38 7.86
C ARG A 168 -23.56 -4.68 7.08
N LYS A 169 -24.21 -3.67 6.50
CA LYS A 169 -25.41 -3.88 5.65
C LYS A 169 -25.16 -4.85 4.49
N ASN A 170 -23.91 -4.98 4.06
CA ASN A 170 -23.54 -5.81 2.93
C ASN A 170 -22.97 -7.17 3.35
N LEU A 171 -23.01 -7.58 4.62
CA LEU A 171 -22.57 -8.91 5.05
C LEU A 171 -23.78 -9.84 5.31
N PRO A 172 -23.76 -11.10 4.84
CA PRO A 172 -24.77 -12.08 5.22
C PRO A 172 -24.50 -12.59 6.65
N LEU A 173 -25.41 -12.30 7.59
CA LEU A 173 -25.59 -12.91 8.92
C LEU A 173 -24.68 -12.46 10.10
N PRO A 174 -25.11 -12.69 11.38
CA PRO A 174 -24.61 -11.95 12.55
C PRO A 174 -23.19 -12.34 12.95
N LEU A 175 -22.32 -11.34 13.03
CA LEU A 175 -20.89 -11.41 13.36
C LEU A 175 -20.62 -11.60 14.86
N GLU A 176 -21.42 -12.36 15.58
CA GLU A 176 -21.13 -12.63 17.01
C GLU A 176 -19.92 -13.57 17.18
N GLU A 177 -19.52 -14.30 16.13
CA GLU A 177 -18.37 -15.23 16.16
C GLU A 177 -17.13 -14.79 15.34
N GLN A 178 -17.22 -13.76 14.49
CA GLN A 178 -16.08 -13.29 13.67
C GLN A 178 -15.25 -12.16 14.31
N GLN A 179 -15.68 -11.62 15.46
CA GLN A 179 -14.87 -10.67 16.25
C GLN A 179 -14.16 -11.35 17.42
N LYS A 180 -13.63 -12.57 17.22
CA LYS A 180 -12.35 -12.91 17.88
C LYS A 180 -11.29 -12.03 17.23
N GLN A 181 -11.24 -10.78 17.67
CA GLN A 181 -10.43 -9.71 17.11
C GLN A 181 -8.99 -10.19 17.06
N GLN A 182 -8.53 -10.55 15.87
CA GLN A 182 -7.16 -11.00 15.64
C GLN A 182 -6.24 -9.88 16.14
N SER A 183 -5.26 -10.25 16.97
CA SER A 183 -4.35 -9.28 17.54
C SER A 183 -3.64 -8.51 16.43
N VAL A 184 -3.63 -7.18 16.52
CA VAL A 184 -2.95 -6.33 15.54
C VAL A 184 -1.66 -5.84 16.15
N TYR A 185 -0.54 -6.26 15.60
CA TYR A 185 0.77 -5.94 16.15
C TYR A 185 1.45 -4.79 15.41
N TYR A 186 2.10 -3.90 16.17
CA TYR A 186 2.71 -2.68 15.65
C TYR A 186 3.86 -2.93 14.66
N HIS A 187 4.62 -4.01 14.82
CA HIS A 187 5.73 -4.35 13.92
C HIS A 187 5.26 -4.87 12.56
N GLU A 188 3.97 -5.22 12.41
CA GLU A 188 3.39 -5.66 11.15
C GLU A 188 2.85 -4.49 10.31
N ARG A 189 2.89 -3.26 10.86
CA ARG A 189 2.35 -2.08 10.16
C ARG A 189 3.16 -1.76 8.91
N GLY A 190 2.46 -1.43 7.82
CA GLY A 190 3.09 -1.11 6.54
C GLY A 190 3.67 -2.33 5.79
N SER A 191 3.58 -3.54 6.33
CA SER A 191 3.87 -4.74 5.55
C SER A 191 2.75 -4.93 4.52
N LEU A 192 3.09 -4.95 3.24
CA LEU A 192 2.20 -5.32 2.13
C LEU A 192 1.61 -6.73 2.28
N SER A 193 2.04 -7.51 3.28
CA SER A 193 1.35 -8.71 3.72
C SER A 193 -0.12 -8.49 4.09
N VAL A 194 -0.57 -7.24 4.25
CA VAL A 194 -2.01 -6.89 4.28
C VAL A 194 -2.75 -7.41 3.04
N PHE A 195 -2.08 -7.50 1.88
CA PHE A 195 -2.64 -8.13 0.67
C PHE A 195 -2.44 -9.64 0.61
N LYS A 196 -1.49 -10.21 1.38
CA LYS A 196 -1.20 -11.65 1.43
C LYS A 196 -2.07 -12.43 2.44
N ARG A 197 -2.63 -11.78 3.47
CA ARG A 197 -3.57 -12.45 4.38
C ARG A 197 -4.96 -12.43 3.76
N GLU A 198 -5.30 -13.48 3.02
CA GLU A 198 -6.70 -13.85 2.72
C GLU A 198 -7.53 -14.08 4.00
N GLU A 199 -6.88 -14.14 5.17
CA GLU A 199 -7.46 -14.51 6.46
C GLU A 199 -7.72 -13.35 7.43
N SER A 200 -7.29 -12.11 7.15
CA SER A 200 -7.62 -11.00 8.07
C SER A 200 -9.08 -10.58 7.85
N GLN A 201 -9.99 -11.15 8.66
CA GLN A 201 -11.43 -10.86 8.69
C GLN A 201 -11.77 -9.42 9.15
N ARG A 202 -10.79 -8.54 9.26
CA ARG A 202 -10.98 -7.19 9.79
C ARG A 202 -11.54 -6.27 8.70
N LEU A 203 -12.80 -5.87 8.87
CA LEU A 203 -13.50 -5.00 7.91
C LEU A 203 -12.88 -3.60 7.81
N ILE A 204 -12.38 -3.03 8.91
CA ILE A 204 -11.80 -1.68 8.95
C ILE A 204 -10.59 -1.61 9.87
N ASP A 205 -9.53 -0.90 9.46
CA ASP A 205 -8.26 -0.77 10.19
C ASP A 205 -8.29 0.22 11.38
N LEU A 206 -9.37 1.01 11.51
CA LEU A 206 -9.55 1.99 12.57
C LEU A 206 -10.47 1.52 13.70
N GLU A 207 -10.19 2.00 14.91
CA GLU A 207 -10.97 1.78 16.12
C GLU A 207 -10.90 3.00 17.04
N ILE A 208 -11.79 3.08 18.03
CA ILE A 208 -11.66 4.04 19.13
C ILE A 208 -10.53 3.57 20.05
N CYS A 209 -9.51 4.40 20.24
CA CYS A 209 -8.42 4.08 21.13
C CYS A 209 -8.89 4.03 22.60
N PRO A 210 -8.63 2.95 23.36
CA PRO A 210 -9.08 2.85 24.76
C PRO A 210 -8.34 3.78 25.73
N LYS A 211 -7.31 4.51 25.26
CA LYS A 211 -6.50 5.42 26.07
C LYS A 211 -6.84 6.89 25.84
N CYS A 212 -6.99 7.31 24.58
CA CYS A 212 -7.30 8.70 24.24
C CYS A 212 -8.70 8.91 23.64
N PHE A 213 -9.48 7.85 23.44
CA PHE A 213 -10.84 7.90 22.87
C PHE A 213 -10.96 8.46 21.45
N GLU A 214 -9.83 8.66 20.77
CA GLU A 214 -9.77 9.09 19.36
C GLU A 214 -9.84 7.90 18.41
N VAL A 215 -10.37 8.14 17.20
CA VAL A 215 -10.39 7.13 16.12
C VAL A 215 -9.00 6.99 15.50
N ARG A 216 -8.35 5.84 15.73
CA ARG A 216 -6.97 5.56 15.31
C ARG A 216 -6.77 4.08 15.02
N MET A 217 -5.65 3.72 14.38
CA MET A 217 -5.17 2.35 14.47
C MET A 217 -4.79 2.03 15.92
N VAL A 218 -5.29 0.90 16.41
CA VAL A 218 -5.04 0.41 17.77
C VAL A 218 -4.31 -0.91 17.69
N TYR A 219 -3.23 -1.02 18.46
CA TYR A 219 -2.34 -2.17 18.45
C TYR A 219 -2.37 -2.89 19.78
N ASP A 220 -2.23 -4.22 19.73
CA ASP A 220 -2.02 -5.11 20.86
C ASP A 220 -0.52 -5.28 21.12
N CYS A 221 -0.15 -5.60 22.37
CA CYS A 221 1.24 -5.85 22.74
C CYS A 221 1.60 -7.33 22.58
N PRO A 222 2.67 -7.67 21.83
CA PRO A 222 3.15 -9.05 21.70
C PRO A 222 3.89 -9.57 22.94
N LYS A 223 4.19 -8.73 23.93
CA LYS A 223 4.88 -9.15 25.16
C LYS A 223 3.95 -9.99 26.04
N GLY A 224 4.39 -11.19 26.41
CA GLY A 224 3.56 -12.13 27.19
C GLY A 224 3.06 -11.60 28.53
N HIS A 225 3.84 -10.78 29.25
CA HIS A 225 3.40 -10.17 30.50
C HIS A 225 2.28 -9.13 30.30
N CYS A 226 2.24 -8.46 29.15
CA CYS A 226 1.17 -7.52 28.79
C CYS A 226 -0.15 -8.20 28.40
N MET A 227 -0.10 -9.49 28.09
CA MET A 227 -1.27 -10.29 27.72
C MET A 227 -1.98 -10.89 28.95
N ARG A 228 -1.32 -10.94 30.11
CA ARG A 228 -1.90 -11.49 31.34
C ARG A 228 -2.93 -10.51 31.90
N ARG A 229 -4.20 -10.94 31.95
CA ARG A 229 -5.34 -10.17 32.48
C ARG A 229 -5.34 -9.99 34.01
N GLU A 230 -4.28 -10.41 34.68
CA GLU A 230 -4.20 -10.52 36.15
C GLU A 230 -3.63 -9.28 36.85
N TRP A 231 -3.26 -8.23 36.11
CA TRP A 231 -2.79 -6.97 36.70
C TRP A 231 -3.88 -5.90 36.73
N PRO A 232 -3.92 -4.99 37.72
CA PRO A 232 -5.03 -4.04 37.94
C PRO A 232 -5.13 -2.93 36.88
N LEU A 233 -4.37 -3.02 35.78
CA LEU A 233 -4.24 -2.00 34.75
C LEU A 233 -4.84 -2.50 33.44
N ALA A 234 -5.57 -1.63 32.75
CA ALA A 234 -6.17 -1.91 31.44
C ALA A 234 -5.16 -2.57 30.47
N PRO A 235 -5.61 -3.49 29.59
CA PRO A 235 -4.73 -4.23 28.68
C PRO A 235 -3.80 -3.28 27.91
N CYS A 236 -2.56 -3.72 27.61
CA CYS A 236 -1.55 -2.94 26.89
C CYS A 236 -1.89 -2.76 25.41
N ARG A 237 -2.95 -2.00 25.18
CA ARG A 237 -3.64 -1.79 23.93
C ARG A 237 -3.86 -0.30 23.74
N GLY A 238 -3.48 0.21 22.58
CA GLY A 238 -3.50 1.66 22.34
C GLY A 238 -2.98 2.02 20.96
N CYS A 239 -3.20 3.28 20.60
CA CYS A 239 -2.66 3.84 19.36
C CYS A 239 -1.17 4.19 19.51
N ILE A 240 -0.54 4.57 18.40
CA ILE A 240 0.89 4.91 18.34
C ILE A 240 1.28 6.11 19.21
N PHE A 241 0.33 6.99 19.53
CA PHE A 241 0.57 8.17 20.36
C PHE A 241 0.40 7.90 21.86
N CYS A 242 -0.40 6.90 22.23
CA CYS A 242 -0.68 6.58 23.63
C CYS A 242 0.32 5.59 24.22
N ILE A 243 0.86 4.69 23.39
CA ILE A 243 1.80 3.66 23.82
C ILE A 243 2.96 3.64 22.82
N PRO A 244 4.16 4.13 23.19
CA PRO A 244 5.34 3.98 22.36
C PRO A 244 5.69 2.48 22.24
N ARG A 245 6.04 2.04 21.03
CA ARG A 245 6.27 0.63 20.72
C ARG A 245 7.54 0.48 19.92
N CYS A 246 8.27 -0.59 20.17
CA CYS A 246 9.49 -0.92 19.45
C CYS A 246 9.18 -1.25 17.99
N GLU A 247 9.94 -0.66 17.08
CA GLU A 247 9.80 -0.87 15.63
C GLU A 247 10.01 -2.32 15.21
N ASN A 248 10.92 -3.02 15.89
CA ASN A 248 11.34 -4.36 15.51
C ASN A 248 10.41 -5.47 16.02
N CYS A 249 9.96 -5.38 17.28
CA CYS A 249 9.16 -6.42 17.93
C CYS A 249 7.70 -5.99 18.18
N GLY A 250 7.36 -4.70 18.12
CA GLY A 250 6.01 -4.18 18.37
C GLY A 250 5.59 -4.14 19.86
N GLY A 251 6.47 -4.59 20.76
CA GLY A 251 6.29 -4.52 22.20
C GLY A 251 6.25 -3.08 22.70
N CYS A 252 5.45 -2.81 23.74
CA CYS A 252 5.46 -1.51 24.41
C CYS A 252 6.84 -1.19 24.99
N ILE A 253 7.21 0.08 24.94
CA ILE A 253 8.42 0.62 25.56
C ILE A 253 7.99 1.45 26.77
N GLU A 254 8.66 1.25 27.91
CA GLU A 254 8.42 2.06 29.11
C GLU A 254 9.10 3.43 28.95
N SER A 255 8.50 4.47 29.51
CA SER A 255 9.01 5.84 29.42
C SER A 255 10.47 5.91 29.87
N GLY A 256 11.36 6.34 28.95
CA GLY A 256 12.80 6.52 29.21
C GLY A 256 13.72 5.37 28.79
N GLN A 257 13.19 4.22 28.33
CA GLN A 257 13.98 3.10 27.79
C GLN A 257 13.91 3.02 26.25
N VAL A 258 14.05 4.18 25.61
CA VAL A 258 13.97 4.29 24.15
C VAL A 258 15.39 4.40 23.59
N GLU A 259 15.71 3.51 22.66
CA GLU A 259 16.94 3.59 21.88
C GLU A 259 16.61 3.98 20.44
N ASP A 260 17.33 4.94 19.89
CA ASP A 260 17.11 5.42 18.53
C ASP A 260 17.87 4.57 17.50
N GLY A 261 17.20 4.29 16.39
CA GLY A 261 17.85 3.81 15.17
C GLY A 261 18.49 4.92 14.36
N ALA A 262 19.28 4.52 13.37
CA ALA A 262 19.80 5.43 12.35
C ALA A 262 18.69 6.03 11.46
N CYS A 263 17.49 5.43 11.46
CA CYS A 263 16.30 5.90 10.75
C CYS A 263 15.34 6.70 11.65
N GLU A 264 15.77 7.16 12.82
CA GLU A 264 14.93 7.89 13.81
C GLU A 264 13.76 7.06 14.40
N ASP A 265 13.61 5.80 13.99
CA ASP A 265 12.69 4.86 14.60
C ASP A 265 13.16 4.45 16.01
N ILE A 266 12.20 4.11 16.86
CA ILE A 266 12.45 3.77 18.26
C ILE A 266 12.49 2.26 18.50
N PHE A 267 13.42 1.82 19.35
CA PHE A 267 13.63 0.42 19.70
C PHE A 267 13.59 0.21 21.21
N CYS A 268 13.16 -0.97 21.64
CA CYS A 268 13.48 -1.42 22.99
C CYS A 268 14.95 -1.85 23.06
N LEU A 269 15.55 -1.71 24.23
CA LEU A 269 16.96 -2.05 24.46
C LEU A 269 17.35 -3.44 23.95
N GLU A 270 16.52 -4.45 24.23
CA GLU A 270 16.76 -5.83 23.78
C GLU A 270 16.87 -5.94 22.25
N CYS A 271 15.95 -5.33 21.51
CA CYS A 271 16.02 -5.33 20.05
C CYS A 271 17.19 -4.49 19.55
N TRP A 272 17.44 -3.34 20.15
CA TRP A 272 18.55 -2.47 19.77
C TRP A 272 19.91 -3.16 19.91
N LEU A 273 20.10 -3.95 20.97
CA LEU A 273 21.32 -4.72 21.20
C LEU A 273 21.54 -5.81 20.13
N GLN A 274 20.47 -6.49 19.69
CA GLN A 274 20.54 -7.63 18.77
C GLN A 274 20.60 -7.24 17.28
N LEU A 275 20.18 -6.02 16.93
CA LEU A 275 20.19 -5.58 15.53
C LEU A 275 21.60 -5.22 15.05
N PRO A 276 21.93 -5.50 13.77
CA PRO A 276 23.17 -5.01 13.14
C PRO A 276 23.25 -3.49 13.22
N LYS A 277 24.44 -2.96 13.53
CA LYS A 277 24.67 -1.53 13.76
C LYS A 277 25.62 -0.94 12.74
N CYS A 278 25.41 0.34 12.43
CA CYS A 278 26.33 1.11 11.61
C CYS A 278 27.69 1.21 12.30
N SER A 279 28.77 0.96 11.56
CA SER A 279 30.12 1.02 12.11
C SER A 279 30.53 2.44 12.57
N PHE A 280 29.85 3.49 12.10
CA PHE A 280 30.15 4.88 12.47
C PHE A 280 29.30 5.41 13.63
N CYS A 281 27.97 5.39 13.50
CA CYS A 281 27.09 5.94 14.53
C CYS A 281 26.67 4.92 15.59
N ASN A 282 27.03 3.65 15.43
CA ASN A 282 26.64 2.55 16.32
C ASN A 282 25.12 2.46 16.54
N LYS A 283 24.31 2.82 15.52
CA LYS A 283 22.85 2.70 15.53
C LYS A 283 22.35 1.66 14.52
N PRO A 284 21.28 0.90 14.84
CA PRO A 284 20.69 -0.05 13.91
C PRO A 284 19.69 0.61 12.93
N TYR A 285 19.38 -0.08 11.84
CA TYR A 285 18.19 0.22 11.02
C TYR A 285 17.01 -0.64 11.44
N CYS A 286 15.80 -0.11 11.25
CA CYS A 286 14.60 -0.91 11.40
C CYS A 286 14.44 -1.88 10.23
N LYS A 287 13.61 -2.92 10.41
CA LYS A 287 13.31 -3.91 9.38
C LYS A 287 12.75 -3.30 8.08
N ARG A 288 12.11 -2.12 8.15
CA ARG A 288 11.54 -1.42 6.99
C ARG A 288 12.58 -0.62 6.21
N HIS A 289 13.70 -0.27 6.85
CA HIS A 289 14.76 0.54 6.27
C HIS A 289 16.06 -0.27 6.08
N VAL A 290 15.99 -1.60 5.99
CA VAL A 290 17.16 -2.47 5.74
C VAL A 290 17.83 -2.13 4.40
N ASN A 291 17.07 -1.73 3.38
CA ASN A 291 17.63 -1.34 2.08
C ASN A 291 18.40 -0.01 2.11
N TRP A 292 18.47 0.68 3.26
CA TRP A 292 19.26 1.89 3.43
C TRP A 292 20.67 1.61 3.96
N TRP A 293 21.03 0.34 4.14
CA TRP A 293 22.44 -0.04 4.36
C TRP A 293 23.24 0.21 3.08
N CYS A 294 24.29 1.01 3.18
CA CYS A 294 25.33 1.10 2.17
C CYS A 294 26.34 -0.03 2.42
N THR A 295 26.61 -0.82 1.38
CA THR A 295 27.67 -1.83 1.42
C THR A 295 28.95 -1.19 0.93
N SER A 296 29.91 -0.97 1.84
CA SER A 296 31.26 -0.56 1.46
C SER A 296 32.05 -1.77 0.96
N SER A 297 33.08 -1.49 0.14
CA SER A 297 34.06 -2.46 -0.36
C SER A 297 34.71 -3.31 0.76
N ASP A 298 34.75 -2.78 1.99
CA ASP A 298 35.44 -3.35 3.15
C ASP A 298 34.51 -4.13 4.09
N SER A 299 33.35 -4.59 3.63
CA SER A 299 32.38 -5.40 4.40
C SER A 299 31.79 -4.73 5.67
N SER A 300 32.09 -3.45 5.90
CA SER A 300 31.46 -2.66 6.96
C SER A 300 30.09 -2.15 6.52
N SER A 301 29.07 -2.34 7.36
CA SER A 301 27.71 -1.82 7.12
C SER A 301 27.63 -0.38 7.58
N ILE A 302 27.52 0.54 6.62
CA ILE A 302 27.41 1.98 6.87
C ILE A 302 25.97 2.39 6.65
N CYS A 303 25.40 3.19 7.56
CA CYS A 303 24.07 3.73 7.35
C CYS A 303 24.11 4.89 6.36
N LYS A 304 23.08 5.03 5.52
CA LYS A 304 22.96 6.09 4.52
C LYS A 304 23.21 7.50 5.08
N VAL A 305 22.77 7.78 6.32
CA VAL A 305 23.00 9.08 6.97
C VAL A 305 24.50 9.33 7.22
N CYS A 306 25.24 8.32 7.67
CA CYS A 306 26.69 8.43 7.86
C CYS A 306 27.43 8.47 6.53
N ASP A 307 26.96 7.73 5.53
CA ASP A 307 27.52 7.72 4.18
C ASP A 307 27.40 9.09 3.50
N GLU A 308 26.21 9.69 3.51
CA GLU A 308 25.97 11.04 2.96
C GLU A 308 26.80 12.11 3.67
N ASN A 309 26.92 12.02 5.01
CA ASN A 309 27.76 12.94 5.78
C ASN A 309 29.26 12.73 5.55
N SER A 310 29.69 11.52 5.16
CA SER A 310 31.09 11.24 4.84
C SER A 310 31.50 11.83 3.48
N HIS A 311 30.58 11.89 2.52
CA HIS A 311 30.80 12.49 1.20
C HIS A 311 30.60 14.01 1.17
N GLY A 312 29.85 14.58 2.13
CA GLY A 312 29.63 16.03 2.28
C GLY A 312 30.88 16.87 2.57
N TYR A 313 32.00 16.24 2.94
CA TYR A 313 33.29 16.93 3.15
C TYR A 313 34.23 16.93 1.92
N THR A 314 33.76 16.48 0.75
CA THR A 314 34.64 16.34 -0.44
C THR A 314 34.37 17.31 -1.59
N TYR A 315 33.49 18.31 -1.45
CA TYR A 315 33.28 19.27 -2.53
C TYR A 315 32.88 20.70 -2.11
N THR A 316 33.52 21.26 -1.07
CA THR A 316 33.66 22.71 -0.93
C THR A 316 34.89 22.98 -0.09
N ASP A 317 36.04 23.10 -0.76
CA ASP A 317 37.20 23.91 -0.36
C ASP A 317 38.37 23.46 -1.23
N PHE A 318 38.47 23.98 -2.46
CA PHE A 318 39.73 24.32 -3.14
C PHE A 318 39.38 25.00 -4.48
N LEU A 319 39.56 26.33 -4.48
CA LEU A 319 39.62 27.31 -5.58
C LEU A 319 38.33 27.66 -6.33
#